data_AF-A0A2E4XLB4-F1
#
_entry.id   AF-A0A2E4XLB4-F1
#
_cell.length_a   1.000
_cell.length_b   1.000
_cell.length_c   1.000
_cell.angle_alpha   90.00
_cell.angle_beta   90.00
_cell.angle_gamma   90.00
#
_symmetry.space_group_name_H-M   'P 1'
#
loop_
_entity.id
_entity.type
_entity.pdbx_description
1 polymer ?
#
loop_
_entity_poly.entity_id
_entity_poly.type
_entity_poly.pdbx_seq_one_letter_code
_entity_poly.pdbx_strand_id
1 'polypeptide(L)'
;MIAFVGQMDSAMKIANKVSEHSNENELSPDSLIAGLVYRLMVPMSNEEIKQSLEIANDIVNKETSEEENSEEENLEDDVIDHDFNQTIHNSSYQDHSTRVLKRNNCTCPLCIKVRECFDNFKQHETNDKLALMFKDAIQNACDRHNITF
;
A
#
# COMPACT_ATOMS: atom_id res chain seq x y z
N MET A 1 -6.65 13.34 5.32
CA MET A 1 -6.60 11.93 5.72
C MET A 1 -7.37 11.06 4.73
N ILE A 2 -8.67 11.30 4.53
CA ILE A 2 -9.53 10.55 3.57
C ILE A 2 -8.91 10.42 2.17
N ALA A 3 -8.40 11.51 1.58
CA ALA A 3 -7.77 11.45 0.26
C ALA A 3 -6.53 10.54 0.21
N PHE A 4 -5.76 10.46 1.30
CA PHE A 4 -4.58 9.59 1.40
C PHE A 4 -5.01 8.12 1.51
N VAL A 5 -6.02 7.83 2.33
CA VAL A 5 -6.60 6.47 2.44
C VAL A 5 -7.21 6.03 1.11
N GLY A 6 -7.90 6.92 0.39
CA GLY A 6 -8.41 6.64 -0.95
C GLY A 6 -7.31 6.33 -1.97
N GLN A 7 -6.16 7.04 -1.91
CA GLN A 7 -4.99 6.70 -2.72
C GLN A 7 -4.44 5.30 -2.38
N MET A 8 -4.44 4.92 -1.10
CA MET A 8 -4.00 3.59 -0.65
C MET A 8 -4.94 2.47 -1.14
N ASP A 9 -6.26 2.66 -1.02
CA ASP A 9 -7.25 1.72 -1.56
C ASP A 9 -7.05 1.50 -3.07
N SER A 10 -6.91 2.59 -3.82
CA SER A 10 -6.69 2.52 -5.26
C SER A 10 -5.34 1.86 -5.62
N ALA A 11 -4.29 2.15 -4.87
CA ALA A 11 -2.99 1.49 -5.03
C ALA A 11 -3.07 -0.01 -4.74
N MET A 12 -3.82 -0.41 -3.71
CA MET A 12 -4.02 -1.82 -3.35
C MET A 12 -4.73 -2.60 -4.46
N LYS A 13 -5.73 -2.00 -5.11
CA LYS A 13 -6.42 -2.60 -6.26
C LYS A 13 -5.45 -2.87 -7.43
N ILE A 14 -4.52 -1.94 -7.69
CA ILE A 14 -3.48 -2.14 -8.71
C ILE A 14 -2.49 -3.21 -8.28
N ALA A 15 -2.07 -3.20 -7.01
CA ALA A 15 -1.15 -4.17 -6.45
C ALA A 15 -1.68 -5.61 -6.58
N ASN A 16 -2.95 -5.83 -6.23
CA ASN A 16 -3.63 -7.13 -6.39
C ASN A 16 -3.62 -7.59 -7.85
N LYS A 17 -3.96 -6.70 -8.79
CA LYS A 17 -3.96 -7.04 -10.21
C LYS A 17 -2.56 -7.36 -10.75
N VAL A 18 -1.53 -6.67 -10.27
CA VAL A 18 -0.12 -6.97 -10.61
C VAL A 18 0.29 -8.32 -10.03
N SER A 19 -0.12 -8.62 -8.80
CA SER A 19 0.11 -9.88 -8.11
C SER A 19 -0.50 -11.06 -8.88
N GLU A 20 -1.77 -10.94 -9.27
CA GLU A 20 -2.48 -11.92 -10.11
C GLU A 20 -1.74 -12.16 -11.42
N HIS A 21 -1.35 -11.10 -12.12
CA HIS A 21 -0.59 -11.20 -13.37
C HIS A 21 0.84 -11.74 -13.19
N SER A 22 1.32 -11.81 -11.96
CA SER A 22 2.62 -12.38 -11.58
C SER A 22 2.48 -13.83 -11.10
N ASN A 23 1.26 -14.38 -11.09
CA ASN A 23 0.92 -15.70 -10.52
C ASN A 23 1.39 -15.84 -9.06
N GLU A 24 1.28 -14.77 -8.28
CA GLU A 24 1.60 -14.78 -6.85
C GLU A 24 0.37 -15.23 -6.07
N ASN A 25 0.55 -16.19 -5.14
CA ASN A 25 -0.55 -16.71 -4.32
C ASN A 25 -1.03 -15.70 -3.27
N GLU A 26 -0.10 -14.87 -2.79
CA GLU A 26 -0.35 -13.83 -1.80
C GLU A 26 0.27 -12.53 -2.29
N LEU A 27 -0.30 -11.40 -1.84
CA LEU A 27 0.20 -10.09 -2.23
C LEU A 27 1.61 -9.87 -1.68
N SER A 28 2.61 -9.89 -2.56
CA SER A 28 3.99 -9.64 -2.16
C SER A 28 4.25 -8.16 -1.86
N PRO A 29 5.29 -7.84 -1.05
CA PRO A 29 5.73 -6.46 -0.86
C PRO A 29 6.09 -5.75 -2.18
N ASP A 30 6.58 -6.50 -3.17
CA ASP A 30 6.95 -5.94 -4.48
C ASP A 30 5.72 -5.53 -5.29
N SER A 31 4.68 -6.38 -5.27
CA SER A 31 3.37 -6.07 -5.85
C SER A 31 2.70 -4.87 -5.15
N LEU A 32 2.85 -4.75 -3.83
CA LEU A 32 2.37 -3.58 -3.08
C LEU A 32 3.09 -2.29 -3.51
N ILE A 33 4.43 -2.31 -3.56
CA ILE A 33 5.23 -1.16 -4.04
C ILE A 33 4.86 -0.81 -5.49
N ALA A 34 4.59 -1.81 -6.33
CA ALA A 34 4.12 -1.62 -7.70
C ALA A 34 2.83 -0.80 -7.77
N GLY A 35 1.85 -1.13 -6.95
CA GLY A 35 0.59 -0.39 -6.87
C GLY A 35 0.78 1.05 -6.40
N LEU A 36 1.62 1.26 -5.37
CA LEU A 36 1.91 2.58 -4.82
C LEU A 36 2.61 3.47 -5.85
N VAL A 37 3.69 2.99 -6.48
CA VAL A 37 4.43 3.77 -7.48
C VAL A 37 3.57 4.08 -8.71
N TYR A 38 2.76 3.12 -9.17
CA TYR A 38 1.82 3.37 -10.25
C TYR A 38 0.86 4.50 -9.90
N ARG A 39 0.26 4.46 -8.70
CA ARG A 39 -0.78 5.41 -8.32
C ARG A 39 -0.25 6.82 -8.05
N LEU A 40 1.02 6.94 -7.65
CA LEU A 40 1.71 8.22 -7.58
C LEU A 40 1.80 8.89 -8.96
N MET A 41 2.08 8.12 -10.01
CA MET A 41 2.40 8.64 -11.34
C MET A 41 1.23 8.62 -12.32
N VAL A 42 0.20 7.84 -12.03
CA VAL A 42 -0.99 7.68 -12.88
C VAL A 42 -2.23 8.11 -12.10
N PRO A 43 -2.87 9.22 -12.51
CA PRO A 43 -4.03 9.74 -11.80
C PRO A 43 -5.20 8.75 -11.86
N MET A 44 -6.02 8.77 -10.82
CA MET A 44 -7.28 8.01 -10.80
C MET A 44 -8.30 8.59 -11.79
N SER A 45 -9.14 7.73 -12.36
CA SER A 45 -10.34 8.20 -13.05
C SER A 45 -11.34 8.78 -12.05
N ASN A 46 -12.33 9.55 -12.52
CA ASN A 46 -13.36 10.11 -11.64
C ASN A 46 -14.17 9.02 -10.92
N GLU A 47 -14.42 7.91 -11.61
CA GLU A 47 -15.10 6.74 -11.07
C GLU A 47 -14.26 6.06 -9.98
N GLU A 48 -12.96 5.88 -10.23
CA GLU A 48 -12.02 5.36 -9.23
C GLU A 48 -11.97 6.28 -8.00
N ILE A 49 -11.88 7.59 -8.19
CA ILE A 49 -11.86 8.58 -7.10
C ILE A 49 -13.11 8.43 -6.24
N LYS A 50 -14.29 8.38 -6.85
CA LYS A 50 -15.56 8.27 -6.12
C LYS A 50 -15.58 7.00 -5.27
N GLN A 51 -15.28 5.85 -5.86
CA GLN A 51 -15.29 4.57 -5.16
C GLN A 51 -14.26 4.52 -4.01
N SER A 52 -13.04 5.00 -4.26
CA SER A 52 -11.98 4.98 -3.25
C SER A 52 -12.24 5.99 -2.12
N LEU A 53 -12.89 7.13 -2.41
CA LEU A 53 -13.30 8.08 -1.37
C LEU A 53 -14.47 7.55 -0.54
N GLU A 54 -15.44 6.84 -1.12
CA GLU A 54 -16.51 6.18 -0.38
C GLU A 54 -15.92 5.17 0.62
N ILE A 55 -15.06 4.26 0.16
CA ILE A 55 -14.36 3.29 1.03
C ILE A 55 -13.55 4.00 2.11
N ALA A 56 -12.81 5.06 1.75
CA ALA A 56 -11.99 5.80 2.71
C ALA A 56 -12.84 6.52 3.77
N ASN A 57 -14.02 7.03 3.41
CA ASN A 57 -14.94 7.63 4.38
C ASN A 57 -15.50 6.57 5.32
N ASP A 58 -15.87 5.39 4.82
CA ASP A 58 -16.37 4.31 5.65
C ASP A 58 -15.32 3.86 6.67
N ILE A 59 -14.05 3.73 6.24
CA ILE A 59 -12.93 3.38 7.14
C ILE A 59 -12.75 4.44 8.22
N VAL A 60 -12.62 5.71 7.83
CA VAL A 60 -12.32 6.80 8.77
C VAL A 60 -13.48 7.08 9.73
N ASN A 61 -14.73 7.01 9.26
CA ASN A 61 -15.89 7.35 10.07
C ASN A 61 -16.34 6.19 10.98
N LYS A 62 -16.14 4.93 10.55
CA LYS A 62 -16.43 3.77 11.39
C LYS A 62 -15.57 3.78 12.67
N GLU A 63 -14.31 4.20 12.58
CA GLU A 63 -13.44 4.40 13.74
C GLU A 63 -13.90 5.51 14.70
N THR A 64 -14.81 6.40 14.28
CA THR A 64 -15.31 7.53 15.11
C THR A 64 -16.70 7.32 15.70
N SER A 65 -17.36 6.18 15.42
CA SER A 65 -18.77 5.95 15.76
C SER A 65 -18.99 5.02 16.97
N GLU A 66 -17.93 4.61 17.66
CA GLU A 66 -17.99 3.67 18.80
C GLU A 66 -18.15 4.37 20.16
N GLU A 67 -19.15 5.26 20.27
CA GLU A 67 -19.68 5.68 21.58
C GLU A 67 -21.21 5.45 21.63
N GLU A 68 -21.61 4.55 22.55
CA GLU A 68 -22.96 4.32 23.12
C GLU A 68 -24.00 3.47 22.34
N ASN A 69 -23.96 2.14 22.50
CA ASN A 69 -25.12 1.39 23.05
C ASN A 69 -24.74 -0.04 23.53
N SER A 70 -25.11 -0.33 24.76
CA SER A 70 -24.86 -1.56 25.51
C SER A 70 -25.88 -2.67 25.19
N GLU A 71 -25.42 -3.80 24.66
CA GLU A 71 -26.02 -5.12 24.91
C GLU A 71 -24.87 -6.14 25.09
N GLU A 72 -24.84 -6.78 26.26
CA GLU A 72 -23.92 -7.85 26.64
C GLU A 72 -24.12 -9.07 25.72
N GLU A 73 -23.32 -9.19 24.67
CA GLU A 73 -22.97 -10.49 24.10
C GLU A 73 -21.55 -10.84 24.52
N ASN A 74 -21.42 -11.98 25.22
CA ASN A 74 -20.16 -12.58 25.63
C ASN A 74 -19.30 -12.86 24.39
N LEU A 75 -18.46 -11.89 24.01
CA LEU A 75 -17.28 -12.11 23.21
C LEU A 75 -16.14 -12.31 24.19
N GLU A 76 -15.59 -13.52 24.21
CA GLU A 76 -14.36 -13.82 24.92
C GLU A 76 -13.32 -12.78 24.53
N ASP A 77 -12.86 -12.09 25.56
CA ASP A 77 -11.97 -10.95 25.57
C ASP A 77 -10.58 -11.39 25.06
N ASP A 78 -10.40 -11.45 23.73
CA ASP A 78 -9.06 -11.37 23.13
C ASP A 78 -8.58 -9.93 23.29
N VAL A 79 -8.16 -9.62 24.53
CA VAL A 79 -7.39 -8.44 24.88
C VAL A 79 -6.19 -8.42 23.95
N ILE A 80 -6.26 -7.62 22.88
CA ILE A 80 -5.09 -7.21 22.13
C ILE A 80 -4.34 -6.26 23.05
N ASP A 81 -3.54 -6.87 23.94
CA ASP A 81 -2.56 -6.19 24.76
C ASP A 81 -1.70 -5.35 23.82
N HIS A 82 -1.73 -4.04 24.02
CA HIS A 82 -0.94 -3.08 23.28
C HIS A 82 0.53 -3.16 23.74
N ASP A 83 1.08 -4.36 23.90
CA ASP A 83 2.49 -4.61 24.11
C ASP A 83 3.13 -4.83 22.73
N PHE A 84 3.44 -3.70 22.08
CA PHE A 84 4.29 -3.63 20.89
C PHE A 84 5.75 -3.92 21.29
N ASN A 85 5.99 -5.05 21.96
CA ASN A 85 7.30 -5.58 22.23
C ASN A 85 7.24 -7.11 22.32
N GLN A 86 7.92 -7.72 21.35
CA GLN A 86 8.60 -9.01 21.52
C GLN A 86 7.73 -10.26 21.39
N THR A 87 7.39 -10.60 20.15
CA THR A 87 7.69 -11.95 19.63
C THR A 87 8.24 -11.82 18.20
N ILE A 88 9.46 -11.30 18.12
CA ILE A 88 10.34 -11.52 16.96
C ILE A 88 10.59 -13.03 16.95
N HIS A 89 9.84 -13.76 16.10
CA HIS A 89 10.27 -15.08 15.71
C HIS A 89 11.61 -14.89 15.01
N ASN A 90 12.68 -15.30 15.69
CA ASN A 90 14.04 -15.35 15.20
C ASN A 90 14.11 -16.20 13.92
N SER A 91 13.80 -15.61 12.77
CA SER A 91 14.45 -15.97 11.52
C SER A 91 15.65 -15.06 11.41
N SER A 92 16.73 -15.50 12.05
CA SER A 92 18.07 -14.96 11.90
C SER A 92 18.46 -15.05 10.43
N TYR A 93 18.30 -13.97 9.66
CA TYR A 93 19.16 -13.52 8.56
C TYR A 93 18.62 -12.14 8.15
N GLN A 94 19.07 -11.09 8.83
CA GLN A 94 19.05 -9.74 8.24
C GLN A 94 20.08 -9.78 7.11
N ASP A 95 19.62 -10.22 5.95
CA ASP A 95 20.37 -10.05 4.72
C ASP A 95 20.44 -8.55 4.45
N HIS A 96 21.58 -7.96 4.78
CA HIS A 96 21.92 -6.57 4.44
C HIS A 96 22.18 -6.41 2.93
N SER A 97 21.92 -7.44 2.12
CA SER A 97 21.98 -7.30 0.67
C SER A 97 20.90 -6.33 0.21
N THR A 98 21.34 -5.33 -0.54
CA THR A 98 20.43 -4.49 -1.31
C THR A 98 19.74 -5.38 -2.33
N ARG A 99 18.40 -5.44 -2.28
CA ARG A 99 17.62 -6.17 -3.28
C ARG A 99 17.02 -5.23 -4.30
N VAL A 100 16.89 -5.72 -5.52
CA VAL A 100 16.17 -5.02 -6.59
C VAL A 100 14.70 -5.41 -6.52
N LEU A 101 13.81 -4.43 -6.67
CA LEU A 101 12.37 -4.62 -6.73
C LEU A 101 12.03 -5.58 -7.88
N LYS A 102 11.30 -6.66 -7.57
CA LYS A 102 10.89 -7.61 -8.60
C LYS A 102 9.92 -6.94 -9.56
N ARG A 103 10.18 -7.11 -10.85
CA ARG A 103 9.31 -6.64 -11.93
C ARG A 103 8.57 -7.83 -12.53
N ASN A 104 7.27 -7.66 -12.77
CA ASN A 104 6.51 -8.70 -13.45
C ASN A 104 6.77 -8.70 -14.96
N ASN A 105 6.51 -9.83 -15.63
CA ASN A 105 6.78 -10.00 -17.05
C ASN A 105 5.53 -9.93 -17.93
N CYS A 106 4.36 -9.64 -17.36
CA CYS A 106 3.11 -9.51 -18.11
C CYS A 106 3.17 -8.32 -19.08
N THR A 107 2.70 -8.52 -20.31
CA THR A 107 2.74 -7.52 -21.39
C THR A 107 1.43 -6.73 -21.55
N CYS A 108 0.51 -6.84 -20.59
CA CYS A 108 -0.71 -6.03 -20.64
C CYS A 108 -0.42 -4.54 -20.39
N PRO A 109 -1.30 -3.62 -20.84
CA PRO A 109 -1.07 -2.18 -20.72
C PRO A 109 -0.77 -1.71 -19.28
N LEU A 110 -1.48 -2.27 -18.30
CA LEU A 110 -1.27 -1.95 -16.89
C LEU A 110 0.15 -2.29 -16.45
N CYS A 111 0.60 -3.52 -16.69
CA CYS A 111 1.90 -3.97 -16.22
C CYS A 111 3.07 -3.32 -16.97
N ILE A 112 2.89 -3.01 -18.25
CA ILE A 112 3.83 -2.15 -19.00
C ILE A 112 3.93 -0.81 -18.29
N LYS A 113 2.80 -0.18 -17.99
CA LYS A 113 2.78 1.14 -17.36
C LYS A 113 3.41 1.14 -15.97
N VAL A 114 3.18 0.11 -15.17
CA VAL A 114 3.84 -0.09 -13.86
C VAL A 114 5.36 -0.10 -14.01
N ARG A 115 5.89 -0.85 -14.98
CA ARG A 115 7.35 -0.88 -15.24
C ARG A 115 7.90 0.47 -15.69
N GLU A 116 7.18 1.18 -16.56
CA GLU A 116 7.54 2.56 -16.92
C GLU A 116 7.56 3.48 -15.69
N CYS A 117 6.64 3.30 -14.73
CA CYS A 117 6.63 4.08 -13.51
C CYS A 117 7.85 3.79 -12.64
N PHE A 118 8.30 2.52 -12.53
CA PHE A 118 9.55 2.19 -11.84
C PHE A 118 10.77 2.89 -12.45
N ASP A 119 10.88 2.88 -13.78
CA ASP A 119 12.00 3.51 -14.48
C ASP A 119 12.08 5.03 -14.24
N ASN A 120 10.91 5.67 -14.05
CA ASN A 120 10.81 7.11 -13.87
C ASN A 120 10.65 7.55 -12.41
N PHE A 121 10.48 6.64 -11.45
CA PHE A 121 10.11 6.95 -10.07
C PHE A 121 11.06 7.95 -9.41
N LYS A 122 12.38 7.75 -9.55
CA LYS A 122 13.40 8.63 -8.97
C LYS A 122 13.30 10.07 -9.50
N GLN A 123 13.01 10.21 -10.79
CA GLN A 123 12.95 11.49 -11.50
C GLN A 123 11.56 12.14 -11.45
N HIS A 124 10.54 11.44 -10.97
CA HIS A 124 9.18 11.96 -10.95
C HIS A 124 9.03 13.15 -10.00
N GLU A 125 8.74 14.33 -10.52
CA GLU A 125 8.47 15.52 -9.72
C GLU A 125 7.02 15.56 -9.23
N THR A 126 6.83 15.88 -7.94
CA THR A 126 5.51 16.00 -7.32
C THR A 126 5.12 17.46 -7.21
N ASN A 127 3.94 17.81 -7.72
CA ASN A 127 3.50 19.20 -7.83
C ASN A 127 2.63 19.68 -6.65
N ASP A 128 2.26 18.77 -5.75
CA ASP A 128 1.43 19.07 -4.59
C ASP A 128 1.92 18.33 -3.33
N LYS A 129 1.46 18.81 -2.18
CA LYS A 129 1.91 18.30 -0.87
C LYS A 129 1.49 16.85 -0.63
N LEU A 130 0.33 16.43 -1.13
CA LEU A 130 -0.16 15.07 -0.92
C LEU A 130 0.69 14.08 -1.73
N ALA A 131 0.96 14.38 -3.00
CA ALA A 131 1.84 13.58 -3.85
C ALA A 131 3.27 13.50 -3.29
N LEU A 132 3.81 14.61 -2.77
CA LEU A 132 5.12 14.62 -2.11
C LEU A 132 5.13 13.70 -0.89
N MET A 133 4.15 13.83 0.01
CA MET A 133 4.02 12.97 1.19
C MET A 133 3.94 11.48 0.79
N PHE A 134 3.21 11.17 -0.27
CA PHE A 134 3.06 9.81 -0.77
C PHE A 134 4.38 9.26 -1.35
N LYS A 135 5.09 10.08 -2.16
CA LYS A 135 6.41 9.72 -2.70
C LYS A 135 7.42 9.48 -1.58
N ASP A 136 7.48 10.38 -0.60
CA ASP A 136 8.39 10.28 0.54
C ASP A 136 8.10 9.03 1.38
N ALA A 137 6.82 8.68 1.58
CA ALA A 137 6.46 7.45 2.29
C ALA A 137 6.97 6.19 1.57
N ILE A 138 6.82 6.13 0.24
CA ILE A 138 7.33 5.01 -0.57
C ILE A 138 8.86 4.94 -0.49
N GLN A 139 9.54 6.07 -0.68
CA GLN A 139 11.00 6.13 -0.68
C GLN A 139 11.56 5.73 0.70
N ASN A 140 11.01 6.28 1.78
CA ASN A 140 11.40 5.93 3.14
C ASN A 140 11.23 4.44 3.45
N ALA A 141 10.14 3.82 2.98
CA ALA A 141 9.94 2.39 3.14
C ALA A 141 10.99 1.59 2.35
N CYS A 142 11.27 1.96 1.10
CA CYS A 142 12.28 1.29 0.28
C CYS A 142 13.68 1.40 0.91
N ASP A 143 14.05 2.59 1.40
CA ASP A 143 15.36 2.83 2.02
C ASP A 143 15.55 2.01 3.30
N ARG A 144 14.54 1.96 4.17
CA ARG A 144 14.57 1.17 5.41
C ARG A 144 14.75 -0.34 5.16
N HIS A 145 14.26 -0.82 4.02
CA HIS A 145 14.31 -2.23 3.65
C HIS A 145 15.38 -2.54 2.57
N ASN A 146 16.27 -1.59 2.27
CA ASN A 146 17.33 -1.70 1.25
C ASN A 146 16.82 -2.17 -0.12
N ILE A 147 15.67 -1.63 -0.56
CA ILE A 147 15.03 -1.92 -1.85
C ILE A 147 15.43 -0.86 -2.87
N THR A 148 15.83 -1.30 -4.06
CA THR A 148 16.16 -0.43 -5.19
C THR A 148 15.27 -0.71 -6.40
N PHE A 149 14.98 0.32 -7.20
CA PHE A 149 14.12 0.25 -8.39
C PHE A 149 14.88 -0.13 -9.67
#